data_AF-S4RS48-F1
#
_entry.id   AF-S4RS48-F1
#
_cell.length_a   1.000
_cell.length_b   1.000
_cell.length_c   1.000
_cell.angle_alpha   90.00
_cell.angle_beta   90.00
_cell.angle_gamma   90.00
#
_symmetry.space_group_name_H-M   'P 1'
#
loop_
_entity.id
_entity.type
_entity.pdbx_description
1 polymer ?
#
loop_
_entity_poly.entity_id
_entity_poly.type
_entity_poly.pdbx_seq_one_letter_code
_entity_poly.pdbx_strand_id
1 'polypeptide(L)'
;VDSYSLEAEEELGDILLVKIQKRGFIFGDDWYCKYVHVKTPKGEHMEFPCYRWFIDDKEIVLREGKARLAHQDTLQVLKQQRLRELEERQQLYRWQEWQPGFLGSIDVARHRDLPRDIQFDSEKGIDFLLNYTKAMENLCVNQFMHMFQSSWSDFADYEKIFVRIKNTIS
;
A
#
# COMPACT_ATOMS: atom_id res chain seq x y z
N VAL A 1 -12.36 6.01 -14.65
CA VAL A 1 -13.48 5.07 -14.38
C VAL A 1 -14.02 4.77 -15.73
N ASP A 2 -13.82 3.52 -16.14
CA ASP A 2 -13.96 3.09 -17.52
C ASP A 2 -14.99 1.97 -17.54
N SER A 3 -15.79 1.92 -18.60
CA SER A 3 -16.93 1.00 -18.71
C SER A 3 -16.87 0.28 -20.04
N TYR A 4 -17.11 -1.03 -19.99
CA TYR A 4 -16.98 -1.92 -21.13
C TYR A 4 -18.21 -2.82 -21.20
N SER A 5 -18.72 -3.03 -22.40
CA SER A 5 -19.74 -4.04 -22.69
C SER A 5 -19.05 -5.32 -23.12
N LEU A 6 -19.30 -6.41 -22.41
CA LEU A 6 -18.73 -7.73 -22.68
C LEU A 6 -19.88 -8.70 -22.96
N GLU A 7 -19.72 -9.50 -24.00
CA GLU A 7 -20.64 -10.59 -24.32
C GLU A 7 -19.95 -11.92 -23.96
N ALA A 8 -20.63 -12.76 -23.19
CA ALA A 8 -20.18 -14.11 -22.91
C ALA A 8 -20.71 -15.06 -23.98
N GLU A 9 -19.90 -16.02 -24.39
CA GLU A 9 -20.31 -17.04 -25.38
C GLU A 9 -21.41 -17.96 -24.82
N GLU A 10 -21.49 -18.09 -23.50
CA GLU A 10 -22.43 -18.96 -22.79
C GLU A 10 -23.02 -18.27 -21.55
N GLU A 11 -24.13 -18.80 -21.02
CA GLU A 11 -24.71 -18.33 -19.76
C GLU A 11 -23.82 -18.75 -18.57
N LEU A 12 -23.22 -17.75 -17.90
CA LEU A 12 -22.28 -17.97 -16.79
C LEU A 12 -22.96 -18.25 -15.43
N GLY A 13 -24.28 -18.07 -15.33
CA GLY A 13 -25.00 -18.13 -14.06
C GLY A 13 -24.58 -17.01 -13.09
N ASP A 14 -24.49 -17.34 -11.79
CA ASP A 14 -24.09 -16.39 -10.75
C ASP A 14 -22.59 -16.07 -10.84
N ILE A 15 -22.24 -14.79 -10.92
CA ILE A 15 -20.84 -14.36 -10.99
C ILE A 15 -20.21 -14.48 -9.60
N LEU A 16 -19.31 -15.45 -9.43
CA LEU A 16 -18.67 -15.72 -8.14
C LEU A 16 -17.37 -14.94 -7.94
N LEU A 17 -16.58 -14.82 -9.00
CA LEU A 17 -15.21 -14.29 -8.99
C LEU A 17 -14.97 -13.44 -10.23
N VAL A 18 -14.19 -12.38 -10.08
CA VAL A 18 -13.67 -11.61 -11.22
C VAL A 18 -12.16 -11.78 -11.25
N LYS A 19 -11.66 -12.26 -12.38
CA LYS A 19 -10.22 -12.40 -12.62
C LYS A 19 -9.74 -11.26 -13.51
N ILE A 20 -8.71 -10.56 -13.07
CA ILE A 20 -8.05 -9.50 -13.82
C ILE A 20 -6.60 -9.93 -14.04
N GLN A 21 -6.16 -9.95 -15.30
CA GLN A 21 -4.78 -10.23 -15.65
C GLN A 21 -4.21 -8.99 -16.35
N LYS A 22 -3.20 -8.37 -15.74
CA LYS A 22 -2.35 -7.41 -16.42
C LYS A 22 -1.26 -8.19 -17.16
N ARG A 23 -1.12 -7.93 -18.46
CA ARG A 23 0.00 -8.41 -19.26
C ARG A 23 0.92 -7.22 -19.51
N GLY A 24 2.20 -7.38 -19.21
CA GLY A 24 3.22 -6.36 -19.36
C GLY A 24 3.36 -5.92 -20.80
N PHE A 25 3.60 -4.62 -20.98
CA PHE A 25 4.16 -4.06 -22.21
C PHE A 25 5.60 -3.62 -21.94
N ILE A 26 6.31 -3.16 -22.97
CA ILE A 26 7.74 -2.80 -22.93
C ILE A 26 8.07 -1.74 -21.85
N PHE A 27 7.08 -0.99 -21.37
CA PHE A 27 7.22 -0.02 -20.29
C PHE A 27 6.34 -0.44 -19.10
N GLY A 28 6.99 -0.67 -17.96
CA GLY A 28 6.34 -1.01 -16.69
C GLY A 28 5.48 0.13 -16.20
N ASP A 29 4.19 0.06 -16.50
CA ASP A 29 3.17 0.94 -15.93
C ASP A 29 2.49 0.21 -14.78
N ASP A 30 2.58 0.77 -13.58
CA ASP A 30 1.93 0.26 -12.38
C ASP A 30 0.47 0.71 -12.36
N TRP A 31 -0.48 -0.22 -12.29
CA TRP A 31 -1.90 0.11 -12.30
C TRP A 31 -2.56 -0.16 -10.95
N TYR A 32 -3.02 0.91 -10.29
CA TYR A 32 -3.83 0.78 -9.06
C TYR A 32 -5.31 0.63 -9.39
N CYS A 33 -5.86 -0.56 -9.12
CA CYS A 33 -7.28 -0.83 -9.31
C CYS A 33 -8.04 -0.68 -7.98
N LYS A 34 -9.05 0.19 -7.94
CA LYS A 34 -9.91 0.38 -6.76
C LYS A 34 -10.94 -0.72 -6.63
N TYR A 35 -11.72 -0.95 -7.69
CA TYR A 35 -12.84 -1.88 -7.69
C TYR A 35 -13.24 -2.24 -9.13
N VAL A 36 -14.03 -3.30 -9.27
CA VAL A 36 -14.77 -3.62 -10.50
C VAL A 36 -16.25 -3.71 -10.18
N HIS A 37 -17.08 -3.04 -10.99
CA HIS A 37 -18.53 -3.25 -10.97
C HIS A 37 -18.93 -4.13 -12.14
N VAL A 38 -19.76 -5.13 -11.87
CA VAL A 38 -20.38 -5.98 -12.90
C VAL A 38 -21.88 -5.73 -12.89
N LYS A 39 -22.43 -5.41 -14.06
CA LYS A 39 -23.87 -5.35 -14.29
C LYS A 39 -24.28 -6.58 -15.11
N THR A 40 -25.10 -7.45 -14.56
CA THR A 40 -25.55 -8.65 -15.28
C THR A 40 -26.67 -8.30 -16.27
N PRO A 41 -26.94 -9.14 -17.29
CA PRO A 41 -28.09 -8.98 -18.18
C PRO A 41 -29.44 -8.97 -17.43
N LYS A 42 -29.49 -9.59 -16.23
CA LYS A 42 -30.65 -9.62 -15.34
C LYS A 42 -30.85 -8.30 -14.57
N GLY A 43 -29.95 -7.33 -14.73
CA GLY A 43 -30.01 -6.02 -14.07
C GLY A 43 -29.40 -6.01 -12.66
N GLU A 44 -28.72 -7.08 -12.25
CA GLU A 44 -28.05 -7.14 -10.95
C GLU A 44 -26.74 -6.36 -11.01
N HIS A 45 -26.41 -5.71 -9.89
CA HIS A 45 -25.20 -4.93 -9.74
C HIS A 45 -24.34 -5.54 -8.64
N MET A 46 -23.12 -5.92 -8.99
CA MET A 46 -22.17 -6.55 -8.09
C MET A 46 -20.89 -5.72 -8.02
N GLU A 47 -20.36 -5.52 -6.82
CA GLU A 47 -19.09 -4.83 -6.61
C GLU A 47 -18.02 -5.83 -6.16
N PHE A 48 -16.86 -5.75 -6.81
CA PHE A 48 -15.67 -6.55 -6.53
C PHE A 48 -14.55 -5.59 -6.10
N PRO A 49 -14.40 -5.31 -4.79
CA PRO A 49 -13.35 -4.42 -4.30
C PRO A 49 -11.96 -5.01 -4.56
N CYS A 50 -11.03 -4.18 -5.03
CA CYS A 50 -9.66 -4.59 -5.38
C CYS A 50 -8.61 -3.96 -4.47
N TYR A 51 -8.53 -2.62 -4.47
CA TYR A 51 -7.58 -1.79 -3.72
C TYR A 51 -6.12 -2.30 -3.74
N ARG A 52 -5.65 -2.75 -4.91
CA ARG A 52 -4.32 -3.35 -5.09
C ARG A 52 -3.63 -2.86 -6.35
N TRP A 53 -2.30 -2.94 -6.33
CA TRP A 53 -1.42 -2.64 -7.45
C TRP A 53 -1.22 -3.86 -8.35
N PHE A 54 -1.37 -3.63 -9.65
CA PHE A 54 -0.97 -4.53 -10.72
C PHE A 54 0.38 -4.07 -11.27
N ILE A 55 1.43 -4.82 -10.96
CA ILE A 55 2.81 -4.60 -11.40
C ILE A 55 3.14 -5.67 -12.45
N ASP A 56 3.85 -5.30 -13.51
CA ASP A 56 4.32 -6.23 -14.55
C ASP A 56 3.21 -7.18 -15.05
N ASP A 57 3.48 -8.48 -15.04
CA ASP A 57 2.55 -9.58 -15.27
C ASP A 57 1.97 -10.05 -13.94
N LYS A 58 0.76 -9.59 -13.60
CA LYS A 58 0.06 -9.98 -12.37
C LYS A 58 -1.37 -10.38 -12.67
N GLU A 59 -1.75 -11.54 -12.14
CA GLU A 59 -3.13 -11.98 -12.07
C GLU A 59 -3.66 -11.72 -10.66
N ILE A 60 -4.88 -11.18 -10.58
CA ILE A 60 -5.60 -11.03 -9.32
C ILE A 60 -7.01 -11.56 -9.50
N VAL A 61 -7.45 -12.39 -8.56
CA VAL A 61 -8.82 -12.87 -8.46
C VAL A 61 -9.53 -12.13 -7.33
N LEU A 62 -10.70 -11.56 -7.63
CA LEU A 62 -11.52 -10.76 -6.74
C LEU A 62 -12.81 -11.50 -6.38
N ARG A 63 -13.28 -11.29 -5.16
CA ARG A 63 -14.58 -11.73 -4.67
C ARG A 63 -15.53 -10.54 -4.59
N GLU A 64 -16.82 -10.82 -4.59
CA GLU A 64 -17.85 -9.84 -4.26
C GLU A 64 -17.57 -9.18 -2.90
N GLY A 65 -17.86 -7.89 -2.76
CA GLY A 65 -17.55 -7.08 -1.58
C GLY A 65 -18.29 -7.45 -0.29
N LYS A 66 -19.21 -8.43 -0.34
CA LYS A 66 -19.87 -8.94 0.86
C LYS A 66 -18.88 -9.76 1.70
N ALA A 67 -18.63 -9.32 2.93
CA ALA A 67 -17.77 -10.04 3.86
C ALA A 67 -18.26 -11.47 4.10
N ARG A 68 -17.35 -12.45 4.00
CA ARG A 68 -17.62 -13.88 4.24
C ARG A 68 -16.59 -14.49 5.16
N LEU A 69 -17.02 -15.35 6.08
CA LEU A 69 -16.14 -16.19 6.91
C LEU A 69 -15.84 -17.54 6.23
N ALA A 70 -14.83 -18.27 6.73
CA ALA A 70 -14.41 -19.57 6.17
C ALA A 70 -15.57 -20.57 6.03
N HIS A 71 -16.38 -20.71 7.07
CA HIS A 71 -17.52 -21.65 7.08
C HIS A 71 -18.67 -21.23 6.16
N GLN A 72 -18.70 -19.99 5.69
CA GLN A 72 -19.73 -19.48 4.76
C GLN A 72 -19.39 -19.77 3.30
N ASP A 73 -18.16 -20.19 3.01
CA ASP A 73 -17.78 -20.65 1.67
C ASP A 73 -18.30 -22.08 1.49
N THR A 74 -19.45 -22.22 0.85
CA THR A 74 -20.05 -23.54 0.58
C THR A 74 -19.51 -24.16 -0.70
N LEU A 75 -19.29 -23.32 -1.72
CA LEU A 75 -18.79 -23.73 -3.04
C LEU A 75 -17.28 -24.00 -3.00
N GLN A 76 -16.85 -25.11 -3.63
CA GLN A 76 -15.44 -25.52 -3.67
C GLN A 76 -14.52 -24.45 -4.29
N VAL A 77 -14.99 -23.76 -5.34
CA VAL A 77 -14.23 -22.69 -6.00
C VAL A 77 -13.88 -21.54 -5.05
N LEU A 78 -14.79 -21.17 -4.14
CA LEU A 78 -14.58 -20.10 -3.16
C LEU A 78 -13.60 -20.54 -2.06
N LYS A 79 -13.71 -21.80 -1.60
CA LYS A 79 -12.76 -22.38 -0.65
C LYS A 79 -11.34 -22.42 -1.23
N GLN A 80 -11.20 -22.88 -2.46
CA GLN A 80 -9.92 -22.97 -3.15
C GLN A 80 -9.29 -21.59 -3.39
N GLN A 81 -10.10 -20.61 -3.81
CA GLN A 81 -9.63 -19.24 -3.97
C GLN A 81 -9.07 -18.69 -2.65
N ARG A 82 -9.79 -18.87 -1.54
CA ARG A 82 -9.35 -18.41 -0.21
C ARG A 82 -8.06 -19.08 0.23
N LEU A 83 -7.94 -20.40 0.05
CA LEU A 83 -6.72 -21.13 0.43
C LEU A 83 -5.51 -20.65 -0.37
N ARG A 84 -5.65 -20.53 -1.69
CA ARG A 84 -4.59 -20.02 -2.56
C ARG A 84 -4.16 -18.61 -2.18
N GLU A 85 -5.12 -17.71 -1.95
CA GLU A 85 -4.84 -16.33 -1.54
C GLU A 85 -4.08 -16.28 -0.20
N LEU A 86 -4.41 -17.15 0.75
CA LEU A 86 -3.70 -17.23 2.04
C LEU A 86 -2.28 -17.79 1.87
N GLU A 87 -2.10 -18.83 1.06
CA GLU A 87 -0.79 -19.39 0.75
C GLU A 87 0.12 -18.35 0.09
N GLU A 88 -0.37 -17.65 -0.93
CA GLU A 88 0.35 -16.56 -1.59
C GLU A 88 0.71 -15.44 -0.61
N ARG A 89 -0.23 -15.03 0.26
CA ARG A 89 0.05 -13.99 1.28
C ARG A 89 1.07 -14.43 2.31
N GLN A 90 1.05 -15.69 2.77
CA GLN A 90 2.02 -16.18 3.74
C GLN A 90 3.44 -16.25 3.16
N GLN A 91 3.56 -16.47 1.84
CA GLN A 91 4.85 -16.40 1.15
C GLN A 91 5.33 -14.95 0.97
N LEU A 92 4.40 -14.02 0.71
CA LEU A 92 4.70 -12.62 0.43
C LEU A 92 4.97 -11.79 1.71
N TYR A 93 4.27 -12.08 2.80
CA TYR A 93 4.35 -11.36 4.07
C TYR A 93 4.88 -12.29 5.16
N ARG A 94 6.20 -12.30 5.33
CA ARG A 94 6.88 -13.15 6.32
C ARG A 94 7.35 -12.33 7.52
N TRP A 95 7.51 -13.02 8.63
CA TRP A 95 8.07 -12.45 9.86
C TRP A 95 9.58 -12.60 9.89
N GLN A 96 10.26 -11.57 10.38
CA GLN A 96 11.69 -11.55 10.67
C GLN A 96 11.93 -10.84 11.99
N GLU A 97 12.92 -11.29 12.76
CA GLU A 97 13.39 -10.56 13.94
C GLU A 97 14.40 -9.49 13.50
N TRP A 98 14.08 -8.22 13.73
CA TRP A 98 14.97 -7.11 13.32
C TRP A 98 16.24 -7.01 14.17
N GLN A 99 16.12 -7.28 15.48
CA GLN A 99 17.21 -7.32 16.46
C GLN A 99 16.89 -8.36 17.53
N PRO A 100 17.89 -9.04 18.12
CA PRO A 100 17.65 -10.04 19.15
C PRO A 100 16.77 -9.53 20.30
N GLY A 101 15.68 -10.25 20.59
CA GLY A 101 14.72 -9.92 21.64
C GLY A 101 13.60 -8.95 21.22
N PHE A 102 13.57 -8.49 19.97
CA PHE A 102 12.47 -7.67 19.46
C PHE A 102 11.29 -8.53 18.98
N LEU A 103 10.10 -7.92 18.98
CA LEU A 103 8.95 -8.51 18.31
C LEU A 103 9.24 -8.64 16.80
N GLY A 104 8.64 -9.65 16.17
CA GLY A 104 8.76 -9.83 14.72
C GLY A 104 8.31 -8.58 13.95
N SER A 105 9.04 -8.27 12.88
CA SER A 105 8.69 -7.30 11.86
C SER A 105 8.54 -7.99 10.50
N ILE A 106 8.21 -7.22 9.46
CA ILE A 106 8.19 -7.75 8.10
C ILE A 106 9.61 -8.13 7.63
N ASP A 107 9.72 -9.25 6.94
CA ASP A 107 10.96 -9.81 6.38
C ASP A 107 11.42 -9.05 5.12
N VAL A 108 11.77 -7.78 5.28
CA VAL A 108 12.38 -6.95 4.23
C VAL A 108 13.43 -6.01 4.80
N ALA A 109 14.48 -5.76 4.03
CA ALA A 109 15.58 -4.88 4.46
C ALA A 109 15.34 -3.39 4.14
N ARG A 110 14.61 -3.09 3.05
CA ARG A 110 14.42 -1.71 2.56
C ARG A 110 12.98 -1.51 2.10
N HIS A 111 12.52 -0.26 2.12
CA HIS A 111 11.17 0.11 1.68
C HIS A 111 10.82 -0.40 0.28
N ARG A 112 11.71 -0.23 -0.70
CA ARG A 112 11.51 -0.73 -2.07
C ARG A 112 11.35 -2.24 -2.21
N ASP A 113 11.80 -3.00 -1.21
CA ASP A 113 11.69 -4.46 -1.19
C ASP A 113 10.32 -4.91 -0.62
N LEU A 114 9.51 -3.99 -0.07
CA LEU A 114 8.14 -4.26 0.36
C LEU A 114 7.25 -4.62 -0.85
N PRO A 115 6.24 -5.48 -0.67
CA PRO A 115 5.16 -5.61 -1.64
C PRO A 115 4.52 -4.24 -1.92
N ARG A 116 4.30 -3.92 -3.19
CA ARG A 116 3.76 -2.60 -3.61
C ARG A 116 2.45 -2.23 -2.92
N ASP A 117 1.62 -3.23 -2.62
CA ASP A 117 0.35 -3.06 -1.91
C ASP A 117 0.50 -2.43 -0.51
N ILE A 118 1.70 -2.45 0.09
CA ILE A 118 2.00 -1.84 1.39
C ILE A 118 3.12 -0.79 1.34
N GLN A 119 3.54 -0.40 0.13
CA GLN A 119 4.43 0.75 -0.04
C GLN A 119 3.63 2.05 0.06
N PHE A 120 4.34 3.16 0.21
CA PHE A 120 3.73 4.47 0.02
C PHE A 120 3.44 4.71 -1.47
N ASP A 121 2.36 5.44 -1.76
CA ASP A 121 2.00 5.82 -3.13
C ASP A 121 3.16 6.54 -3.83
N SER A 122 3.88 7.39 -3.09
CA SER A 122 5.11 8.06 -3.52
C SER A 122 6.28 7.71 -2.61
N GLU A 123 7.34 7.13 -3.19
CA GLU A 123 8.59 6.79 -2.49
C GLU A 123 9.25 8.02 -1.85
N LYS A 124 9.10 9.20 -2.48
CA LYS A 124 9.65 10.48 -1.98
C LYS A 124 8.74 11.21 -1.00
N GLY A 125 7.47 10.80 -0.88
CA GLY A 125 6.49 11.49 -0.06
C GLY A 125 6.76 11.35 1.44
N ILE A 126 7.39 10.26 1.85
CA ILE A 126 7.65 9.91 3.25
C ILE A 126 9.08 9.37 3.37
N ASP A 127 10.03 10.15 2.86
CA ASP A 127 11.45 9.90 3.11
C ASP A 127 11.88 10.68 4.36
N PHE A 128 12.34 9.96 5.39
CA PHE A 128 12.73 10.57 6.67
C PHE A 128 13.84 11.63 6.48
N LEU A 129 14.80 11.38 5.59
CA LEU A 129 15.92 12.27 5.36
C LEU A 129 15.46 13.56 4.65
N LEU A 130 14.64 13.43 3.62
CA LEU A 130 14.06 14.56 2.90
C LEU A 130 13.16 15.40 3.83
N ASN A 131 12.33 14.75 4.64
CA ASN A 131 11.45 15.44 5.57
C ASN A 131 12.25 16.16 6.66
N TYR A 132 13.29 15.53 7.19
CA TYR A 132 14.19 16.14 8.18
C TYR A 132 14.92 17.36 7.59
N THR A 133 15.49 17.22 6.39
CA THR A 133 16.22 18.31 5.71
C THR A 133 15.30 19.49 5.42
N LYS A 134 14.09 19.23 4.88
CA LYS A 134 13.08 20.27 4.65
C LYS A 134 12.63 20.96 5.93
N ALA A 135 12.48 20.22 7.02
CA ALA A 135 12.13 20.80 8.31
C ALA A 135 13.25 21.73 8.81
N MET A 136 14.51 21.30 8.72
CA MET A 136 15.66 22.13 9.10
C MET A 136 15.76 23.42 8.28
N GLU A 137 15.48 23.34 6.97
CA GLU A 137 15.40 24.51 6.09
C GLU A 137 14.24 25.44 6.48
N ASN A 138 13.03 24.90 6.64
CA ASN A 138 11.84 25.68 7.00
C ASN A 138 11.99 26.39 8.36
N LEU A 139 12.71 25.77 9.29
CA LEU A 139 12.99 26.31 10.61
C LEU A 139 14.22 27.24 10.62
N CYS A 140 14.89 27.45 9.47
CA CYS A 140 16.09 28.28 9.33
C CYS A 140 17.24 27.86 10.26
N VAL A 141 17.35 26.57 10.57
CA VAL A 141 18.40 25.99 11.42
C VAL A 141 19.42 25.15 10.62
N ASN A 142 19.31 25.18 9.29
CA ASN A 142 20.21 24.49 8.37
C ASN A 142 21.69 24.87 8.56
N GLN A 143 21.99 26.12 8.95
CA GLN A 143 23.36 26.56 9.25
C GLN A 143 24.02 25.79 10.43
N PHE A 144 23.22 25.15 11.29
CA PHE A 144 23.70 24.41 12.45
C PHE A 144 23.85 22.89 12.18
N MET A 145 23.45 22.39 11.00
CA MET A 145 23.37 20.95 10.70
C MET A 145 24.69 20.19 10.85
N HIS A 146 25.82 20.88 10.78
CA HIS A 146 27.14 20.26 10.87
C HIS A 146 27.94 20.72 12.11
N MET A 147 27.32 21.47 13.02
CA MET A 147 27.97 22.03 14.21
C MET A 147 27.86 21.10 15.44
N PHE A 148 28.16 19.81 15.27
CA PHE A 148 27.99 18.80 16.33
C PHE A 148 28.94 18.95 17.54
N GLN A 149 29.96 19.80 17.43
CA GLN A 149 30.95 20.06 18.48
C GLN A 149 30.81 21.47 19.09
N SER A 150 29.75 22.20 18.74
CA SER A 150 29.50 23.54 19.24
C SER A 150 28.37 23.52 20.26
N SER A 151 28.61 24.12 21.41
CA SER A 151 27.58 24.38 22.41
C SER A 151 26.98 25.77 22.23
N TRP A 152 25.72 25.96 22.60
CA TRP A 152 25.15 27.29 22.82
C TRP A 152 25.93 28.01 23.90
N SER A 153 26.22 29.29 23.68
CA SER A 153 27.01 30.08 24.62
C SER A 153 26.26 30.41 25.92
N ASP A 154 24.94 30.63 25.81
CA ASP A 154 24.01 30.84 26.92
C ASP A 154 22.55 30.54 26.49
N PHE A 155 21.59 30.77 27.38
CA PHE A 155 20.16 30.59 27.07
C PHE A 155 19.66 31.57 26.01
N ALA A 156 20.15 32.82 25.99
CA ALA A 156 19.72 33.83 25.04
C ALA A 156 20.17 33.51 23.61
N ASP A 157 21.29 32.80 23.46
CA ASP A 157 21.81 32.32 22.18
C ASP A 157 20.83 31.35 21.49
N TYR A 158 20.33 30.35 22.23
CA TYR A 158 19.31 29.44 21.72
C TYR A 158 17.93 30.11 21.61
N GLU A 159 17.59 31.02 22.53
CA GLU A 159 16.30 31.73 22.52
C GLU A 159 16.07 32.48 21.19
N LYS A 160 17.12 33.08 20.60
CA LYS A 160 17.06 33.73 19.28
C LYS A 160 16.53 32.82 18.16
N ILE A 161 16.78 31.52 18.26
CA ILE A 161 16.29 30.52 17.32
C ILE A 161 14.88 30.11 17.73
N PHE A 162 14.69 29.77 19.00
CA PHE A 162 13.43 29.25 19.51
C PHE A 162 12.24 30.21 19.30
N VAL A 163 12.41 31.50 19.56
CA VAL A 163 11.32 32.49 19.39
C VAL A 163 10.83 32.61 17.95
N ARG A 164 11.66 32.25 16.96
CA ARG A 164 11.30 32.27 15.53
C ARG A 164 10.46 31.06 15.12
N ILE A 165 10.52 29.97 15.89
CA ILE A 165 9.92 28.68 15.53
C ILE A 165 8.86 28.19 16.52
N LYS A 166 8.73 28.83 17.69
CA LYS A 166 7.74 28.45 18.71
C LYS A 166 6.31 28.57 18.19
N ASN A 167 5.46 27.67 18.65
CA ASN A 167 4.02 27.68 18.46
C ASN A 167 3.30 27.93 19.80
N THR A 168 1.97 27.90 19.82
CA THR A 168 1.17 28.15 21.03
C THR A 168 1.37 27.13 22.16
N ILE A 169 1.99 25.98 21.89
CA ILE A 169 2.22 24.89 22.84
C ILE A 169 3.68 24.87 23.34
N SER A 170 4.61 25.47 22.57
CA SER A 170 6.05 25.44 22.85
C SER A 170 6.54 26.69 23.57
#